data_AF-A0A537ZZT6-F1
#
_entry.id   AF-A0A537ZZT6-F1
#
_cell.length_a   1.000
_cell.length_b   1.000
_cell.length_c   1.000
_cell.angle_alpha   90.00
_cell.angle_beta   90.00
_cell.angle_gamma   90.00
#
_symmetry.space_group_name_H-M   'P 1'
#
loop_
_entity.id
_entity.type
_entity.pdbx_description
1 polymer ?
#
loop_
_entity_poly.entity_id
_entity_poly.type
_entity_poly.pdbx_seq_one_letter_code
_entity_poly.pdbx_strand_id
1 'polypeptide(L)'
;MAEYLDEDLEDYIDLATRFAGSINVALFWDRVKGDCVVVAHDDLTGEDLRIQVEPEQAADVFRHPFAYASRGLVVRSKLARV
;
A
#
# COMPACT_ATOMS: atom_id res chain seq x y z
N MET A 1 1.90 -9.07 25.99
CA MET A 1 1.47 -7.74 25.50
C MET A 1 2.20 -7.45 24.21
N ALA A 2 1.66 -7.99 23.11
CA ALA A 2 2.01 -7.58 21.76
C ALA A 2 0.75 -6.88 21.26
N GLU A 3 0.69 -5.58 21.48
CA GLU A 3 -0.48 -4.72 21.25
C GLU A 3 -0.25 -3.80 20.05
N TYR A 4 0.24 -4.37 18.95
CA TYR A 4 0.49 -3.62 17.72
C TYR A 4 -0.09 -4.33 16.49
N LEU A 5 -1.22 -3.78 16.02
CA LEU A 5 -1.66 -3.74 14.62
C LEU A 5 -2.04 -5.06 13.93
N ASP A 6 -3.06 -5.75 14.43
CA ASP A 6 -3.83 -6.70 13.61
C ASP A 6 -5.33 -6.34 13.51
N GLU A 7 -5.81 -5.27 14.16
CA GLU A 7 -7.26 -4.96 14.21
C GLU A 7 -7.80 -4.18 13.00
N ASP A 8 -6.95 -3.67 12.09
CA ASP A 8 -7.42 -2.98 10.88
C ASP A 8 -7.19 -3.78 9.58
N LEU A 9 -6.45 -4.90 9.58
CA LEU A 9 -6.08 -5.61 8.34
C LEU A 9 -7.06 -6.72 7.92
N GLU A 10 -7.98 -7.17 8.78
CA GLU A 10 -8.96 -8.21 8.42
C GLU A 10 -10.00 -7.74 7.39
N ASP A 11 -10.16 -6.42 7.20
CA ASP A 11 -11.13 -5.84 6.28
C ASP A 11 -10.54 -5.22 5.01
N TYR A 12 -9.22 -5.32 4.82
CA TYR A 12 -8.58 -4.97 3.56
C TYR A 12 -8.62 -6.15 2.60
N ILE A 13 -9.32 -5.98 1.49
CA ILE A 13 -9.30 -6.92 0.37
C ILE A 13 -8.15 -6.58 -0.56
N ASP A 14 -7.32 -7.56 -0.91
CA ASP A 14 -6.40 -7.41 -2.03
C ASP A 14 -7.19 -7.42 -3.34
N LEU A 15 -7.13 -6.30 -4.09
CA LEU A 15 -7.80 -6.18 -5.38
C LEU A 15 -6.87 -6.53 -6.53
N ALA A 16 -5.63 -6.09 -6.44
CA ALA A 16 -4.63 -6.31 -7.47
C ALA A 16 -3.23 -6.19 -6.89
N THR A 17 -2.36 -7.14 -7.21
CA THR A 17 -0.94 -7.06 -6.91
C THR A 17 -0.15 -7.14 -8.20
N ARG A 18 0.81 -6.24 -8.37
CA ARG A 18 1.72 -6.20 -9.50
C ARG A 18 3.15 -6.12 -9.01
N PHE A 19 3.96 -7.00 -9.55
CA PHE A 19 5.40 -6.94 -9.40
C PHE A 19 6.03 -6.28 -10.64
N ALA A 20 6.86 -5.27 -10.43
CA ALA A 20 7.57 -4.55 -11.47
C ALA A 20 9.04 -4.37 -11.09
N GLY A 21 9.87 -5.37 -11.42
CA GLY A 21 11.31 -5.33 -11.17
C GLY A 21 11.62 -5.49 -9.69
N SER A 22 12.01 -4.40 -9.02
CA SER A 22 12.26 -4.35 -7.57
C SER A 22 11.07 -3.79 -6.76
N ILE A 23 10.04 -3.31 -7.46
CA ILE A 23 8.91 -2.64 -6.83
C ILE A 23 7.71 -3.57 -6.85
N ASN A 24 7.15 -3.83 -5.66
CA ASN A 24 5.90 -4.55 -5.48
C ASN A 24 4.78 -3.54 -5.23
N VAL A 25 3.82 -3.44 -6.13
CA VAL A 25 2.67 -2.56 -6.02
C VAL A 25 1.43 -3.40 -5.74
N ALA A 26 0.82 -3.21 -4.58
CA ALA A 26 -0.43 -3.82 -4.20
C ALA A 26 -1.53 -2.76 -4.04
N LEU A 27 -2.72 -3.06 -4.52
CA LEU A 27 -3.93 -2.30 -4.30
C LEU A 27 -4.81 -3.07 -3.33
N PHE A 28 -5.08 -2.44 -2.20
CA PHE A 28 -5.99 -2.91 -1.18
C PHE A 28 -7.24 -2.04 -1.15
N TRP A 29 -8.37 -2.63 -0.78
CA TRP A 29 -9.62 -1.93 -0.57
C TRP A 29 -10.11 -2.16 0.85
N ASP A 30 -10.28 -1.07 1.59
CA ASP A 30 -10.89 -1.05 2.91
C ASP A 30 -12.41 -1.12 2.72
N ARG A 31 -13.02 -2.27 3.05
CA ARG A 31 -14.47 -2.44 2.95
C ARG A 31 -15.26 -1.64 3.99
N VAL A 32 -14.63 -1.29 5.11
CA VAL A 32 -15.29 -0.61 6.24
C VAL A 32 -15.42 0.87 5.93
N LYS A 33 -14.35 1.48 5.43
CA LYS A 33 -14.29 2.91 5.07
C LYS A 33 -14.71 3.17 3.62
N GLY A 34 -14.58 2.16 2.75
CA GLY A 34 -14.82 2.27 1.31
C GLY A 34 -13.64 2.87 0.55
N ASP A 35 -12.52 3.13 1.23
CA ASP A 35 -11.31 3.73 0.66
C ASP A 35 -10.38 2.67 0.07
N CYS A 36 -9.62 3.07 -0.96
CA CYS A 36 -8.58 2.23 -1.55
C CYS A 36 -7.20 2.68 -1.06
N VAL A 37 -6.31 1.72 -0.86
CA VAL A 37 -4.93 1.97 -0.46
C VAL A 37 -4.00 1.31 -1.45
N VAL A 38 -3.18 2.12 -2.12
CA VAL A 38 -2.10 1.62 -2.97
C VAL A 38 -0.82 1.60 -2.15
N VAL A 39 -0.20 0.42 -2.06
CA VAL A 39 1.08 0.21 -1.39
C VAL A 39 2.11 -0.15 -2.45
N ALA A 40 3.12 0.69 -2.63
CA ALA A 40 4.28 0.38 -3.45
C ALA A 40 5.50 0.15 -2.54
N HIS A 41 5.88 -1.11 -2.38
CA HIS A 41 7.07 -1.53 -1.65
C HIS A 41 8.27 -1.61 -2.59
N ASP A 42 9.36 -0.93 -2.26
CA ASP A 42 10.63 -1.06 -2.96
C ASP A 42 11.57 -1.98 -2.18
N ASP A 43 11.90 -3.14 -2.76
CA ASP A 43 12.76 -4.15 -2.16
C ASP A 43 14.24 -3.70 -2.09
N LEU A 44 14.65 -2.76 -2.95
CA LEU A 44 16.03 -2.25 -2.98
C LEU A 44 16.31 -1.28 -1.82
N THR A 45 15.35 -0.42 -1.48
CA THR A 45 15.50 0.58 -0.41
C THR A 45 14.83 0.18 0.90
N GLY A 46 13.91 -0.79 0.86
CA GLY A 46 13.08 -1.17 2.00
C GLY A 46 12.06 -0.09 2.36
N GLU A 47 11.64 0.71 1.38
CA GLU A 47 10.68 1.81 1.56
C GLU A 47 9.31 1.39 1.02
N ASP A 48 8.28 1.71 1.79
CA ASP A 48 6.89 1.48 1.40
C ASP A 48 6.21 2.83 1.19
N LEU A 49 5.72 3.04 -0.03
CA LEU A 49 4.88 4.17 -0.36
C LEU A 49 3.42 3.75 -0.21
N ARG A 50 2.73 4.32 0.77
CA ARG A 50 1.29 4.09 1.00
C ARG A 50 0.50 5.31 0.55
N ILE A 51 -0.43 5.12 -0.37
CA ILE A 51 -1.27 6.19 -0.92
C ILE A 51 -2.73 5.82 -0.65
N GLN A 52 -3.40 6.58 0.21
CA GLN A 52 -4.84 6.49 0.41
C GLN A 52 -5.54 7.26 -0.71
N VAL A 53 -6.46 6.61 -1.39
CA VAL A 53 -7.15 7.15 -2.57
C VAL A 53 -8.59 6.69 -2.60
N GLU A 54 -9.45 7.53 -3.14
CA GLU A 54 -10.84 7.17 -3.40
C GLU A 54 -10.92 6.05 -4.46
N PRO A 55 -11.93 5.17 -4.39
CA PRO A 55 -12.06 4.02 -5.31
C PRO A 55 -12.12 4.43 -6.79
N GLU A 56 -12.64 5.62 -7.09
CA GLU A 56 -12.71 6.19 -8.44
C GLU A 56 -11.32 6.51 -9.03
N GLN A 57 -10.35 6.87 -8.18
CA GLN A 57 -8.98 7.20 -8.58
C GLN A 57 -8.00 6.03 -8.37
N ALA A 58 -8.41 5.00 -7.62
CA ALA A 58 -7.58 3.86 -7.26
C ALA A 58 -6.94 3.16 -8.47
N ALA A 59 -7.69 2.99 -9.55
CA ALA A 59 -7.20 2.33 -10.76
C ALA A 59 -6.17 3.18 -11.53
N ASP A 60 -6.21 4.50 -11.41
CA ASP A 60 -5.23 5.41 -12.01
C ASP A 60 -3.94 5.44 -11.18
N VAL A 61 -4.10 5.57 -9.86
CA VAL A 61 -2.98 5.57 -8.90
C VAL A 61 -2.25 4.22 -8.90
N PHE A 62 -2.97 3.10 -9.02
CA PHE A 62 -2.35 1.78 -9.15
C PHE A 62 -1.49 1.64 -10.42
N ARG A 63 -1.87 2.30 -11.51
CA ARG A 63 -1.08 2.29 -12.77
C ARG A 63 0.13 3.22 -12.68
N HIS A 64 -0.01 4.35 -11.99
CA HIS A 64 1.00 5.39 -11.90
C HIS A 64 1.27 5.82 -10.45
N PRO A 65 1.70 4.91 -9.56
CA PRO A 65 1.84 5.22 -8.13
C PRO A 65 2.86 6.33 -7.89
N PHE A 66 3.93 6.37 -8.69
CA PHE A 66 4.97 7.41 -8.60
C PHE A 66 4.49 8.81 -9.01
N ALA A 67 3.45 8.93 -9.87
CA ALA A 67 2.87 10.23 -10.20
C ALA A 67 2.12 10.84 -9.00
N TYR A 68 1.61 9.99 -8.12
CA TYR A 68 0.89 10.37 -6.90
C TYR A 68 1.73 10.22 -5.63
N ALA A 69 3.03 9.93 -5.75
CA ALA A 69 3.91 9.75 -4.60
C ALA A 69 3.93 10.96 -3.66
N SER A 70 3.72 12.17 -4.17
CA SER A 70 3.62 13.39 -3.36
C SER A 70 2.39 13.45 -2.44
N ARG A 71 1.37 12.61 -2.70
CA ARG A 71 0.18 12.45 -1.84
C ARG A 71 0.30 11.24 -0.92
N GLY A 72 1.31 10.41 -1.14
CA GLY A 72 1.57 9.22 -0.35
C GLY A 72 2.43 9.51 0.87
N LEU A 73 2.30 8.62 1.85
CA LEU A 73 3.22 8.55 2.97
C LEU A 73 4.28 7.50 2.64
N VAL A 74 5.54 7.94 2.55
CA VAL A 74 6.68 7.03 2.50
C VAL A 74 6.97 6.60 3.92
N VAL A 75 6.66 5.34 4.22
CA VAL A 75 7.00 4.71 5.48
C VAL A 75 8.16 3.75 5.24
N ARG A 76 9.20 3.88 6.04
CA ARG A 76 10.25 2.86 6.09
C ARG A 76 9.71 1.72 6.92
N SER A 77 9.30 0.63 6.29
CA SER A 77 9.01 -0.57 7.07
C SER A 77 10.31 -1.10 7.61
N LYS A 78 10.42 -1.07 8.93
CA LYS A 78 11.42 -1.83 9.67
C LYS A 78 10.98 -3.30 9.65
N LEU A 79 10.96 -3.93 8.46
CA LEU A 79 10.85 -5.37 8.38
C LEU A 79 12.20 -5.91 8.82
N ALA A 80 12.39 -5.95 10.14
CA ALA A 80 13.48 -6.64 10.79
C ALA A 80 13.35 -8.11 10.38
N ARG A 81 14.17 -8.50 9.40
CA ARG A 81 14.36 -9.88 9.00
C ARG A 81 14.87 -10.63 10.23
N VAL A 82 14.04 -11.52 10.76
CA VAL A 82 14.42 -12.52 11.77
C VAL A 82 15.25 -13.63 11.13
#